data_AF-A0A6P1MLA8-F1
#
_entry.id   AF-A0A6P1MLA8-F1
#
_cell.length_a   1.000
_cell.length_b   1.000
_cell.length_c   1.000
_cell.angle_alpha   90.00
_cell.angle_beta   90.00
_cell.angle_gamma   90.00
#
_symmetry.space_group_name_H-M   'P 1'
#
loop_
_entity.id
_entity.type
_entity.pdbx_description
1 polymer ?
#
loop_
_entity_poly.entity_id
_entity_poly.type
_entity_poly.pdbx_seq_one_letter_code
_entity_poly.pdbx_strand_id
1 'polypeptide(L)'
;MKVRKYMENSYSGYVRVLHAVPDAPNVDVYANDKLIAKNLAYGNYTDYMPLNEGTYKISLYAAGDKSSPVLTNMLSIKKDEIITVAASGTLKI
;
A
#
# COMPACT_ATOMS: atom_id res chain seq x y z
N MET A 1 -11.21 -11.08 36.02
CA MET A 1 -9.89 -11.16 35.37
C MET A 1 -10.09 -11.07 33.86
N LYS A 2 -9.86 -9.90 33.24
CA LYS A 2 -9.97 -9.70 31.77
C LYS A 2 -8.70 -10.25 31.12
N VAL A 3 -8.65 -11.56 30.95
CA VAL A 3 -7.56 -12.23 30.23
C VAL A 3 -7.98 -12.30 28.75
N ARG A 4 -7.06 -11.94 27.84
CA ARG A 4 -7.17 -12.07 26.35
C ARG A 4 -7.67 -10.85 25.56
N LYS A 5 -7.03 -9.68 25.69
CA LYS A 5 -7.00 -8.70 24.57
C LYS A 5 -5.59 -8.41 24.05
N TYR A 6 -4.57 -9.12 24.53
CA TYR A 6 -3.16 -8.87 24.21
C TYR A 6 -2.50 -9.94 23.32
N MET A 7 -3.28 -10.84 22.69
CA MET A 7 -2.78 -11.86 21.76
C MET A 7 -3.42 -11.79 20.36
N GLU A 8 -3.70 -10.59 19.87
CA GLU A 8 -3.80 -10.33 18.42
C GLU A 8 -2.50 -9.67 17.94
N ASN A 9 -1.35 -10.24 18.29
CA ASN A 9 -0.15 -9.97 17.51
C ASN A 9 -0.22 -10.88 16.28
N SER A 10 -1.05 -10.47 15.32
CA SER A 10 -0.99 -10.96 13.94
C SER A 10 0.43 -10.71 13.48
N TYR A 11 1.18 -11.80 13.28
CA TYR A 11 2.57 -11.70 12.86
C TYR A 11 2.63 -10.90 11.55
N SER A 12 3.29 -9.75 11.59
CA SER A 12 3.26 -8.79 10.50
C SER A 12 4.12 -9.26 9.33
N GLY A 13 3.61 -9.11 8.10
CA GLY A 13 4.45 -9.02 6.92
C GLY A 13 4.94 -7.58 6.71
N TYR A 14 5.87 -7.37 5.79
CA TYR A 14 6.43 -6.08 5.44
C TYR A 14 6.17 -5.75 3.98
N VAL A 15 5.67 -4.55 3.73
CA VAL A 15 5.36 -4.08 2.38
C VAL A 15 6.11 -2.80 2.08
N ARG A 16 6.75 -2.77 0.91
CA ARG A 16 7.24 -1.56 0.26
C ARG A 16 6.44 -1.31 -1.00
N VAL A 17 6.13 -0.04 -1.26
CA VAL A 17 5.47 0.37 -2.51
C VAL A 17 6.45 1.17 -3.35
N LEU A 18 6.62 0.79 -4.61
CA LEU A 18 7.38 1.51 -5.63
C LEU A 18 6.41 2.12 -6.63
N HIS A 19 6.55 3.43 -6.89
CA HIS A 19 5.84 4.09 -7.96
C HIS A 19 6.68 4.08 -9.25
N ALA A 20 6.28 3.25 -10.21
CA ALA A 20 6.96 3.05 -11.49
C ALA A 20 6.04 3.31 -12.70
N VAL A 21 5.08 4.24 -12.58
CA VAL A 21 4.21 4.69 -13.67
C VAL A 21 4.72 6.07 -14.15
N PRO A 22 5.48 6.15 -15.25
CA PRO A 22 6.22 7.37 -15.63
C PRO A 22 5.35 8.56 -16.03
N ASP A 23 4.11 8.32 -16.44
CA ASP A 23 3.16 9.33 -16.91
C ASP A 23 2.06 9.66 -15.88
N ALA A 24 2.09 9.05 -14.68
CA ALA A 24 1.18 9.40 -13.61
C ALA A 24 1.74 10.57 -12.77
N PRO A 25 0.87 11.40 -12.17
CA PRO A 25 1.30 12.33 -11.14
C PRO A 25 1.83 11.57 -9.91
N ASN A 26 2.41 12.29 -8.96
CA ASN A 26 2.69 11.74 -7.64
C ASN A 26 1.42 11.11 -7.06
N VAL A 27 1.57 10.03 -6.30
CA VAL A 27 0.44 9.25 -5.80
C VAL A 27 0.36 9.20 -4.27
N ASP A 28 -0.87 9.18 -3.78
CA ASP A 28 -1.21 8.74 -2.43
C ASP A 28 -1.60 7.26 -2.47
N VAL A 29 -0.99 6.46 -1.59
CA VAL A 29 -1.20 5.01 -1.53
C VAL A 29 -2.01 4.66 -0.29
N TYR A 30 -3.07 3.87 -0.49
CA TYR A 30 -3.97 3.43 0.56
C TYR A 30 -4.04 1.91 0.65
N ALA A 31 -4.14 1.38 1.86
CA ALA A 31 -4.47 -0.01 2.14
C ALA A 31 -5.80 -0.08 2.91
N ASN A 32 -6.85 -0.67 2.32
CA ASN A 32 -8.20 -0.69 2.89
C ASN A 32 -8.67 0.71 3.37
N ASP A 33 -8.38 1.76 2.61
CA ASP A 33 -8.71 3.16 2.91
C ASP A 33 -7.84 3.89 3.94
N LYS A 34 -6.84 3.22 4.53
CA LYS A 34 -5.79 3.86 5.35
C LYS A 34 -4.64 4.36 4.48
N LEU A 35 -4.28 5.63 4.58
CA LEU A 35 -3.11 6.21 3.90
C LEU A 35 -1.82 5.58 4.46
N ILE A 36 -1.00 5.02 3.58
CA ILE A 36 0.28 4.38 3.93
C ILE A 36 1.47 5.07 3.27
N ALA A 37 1.27 5.77 2.15
CA ALA A 37 2.27 6.63 1.54
C ALA A 37 1.60 7.88 1.00
N LYS A 38 2.22 9.05 1.19
CA LYS A 38 1.70 10.33 0.72
C LYS A 38 2.66 10.94 -0.29
N ASN A 39 2.12 11.48 -1.38
CA ASN A 39 2.87 12.21 -2.41
C ASN A 39 4.12 11.45 -2.90
N LEU A 40 3.97 10.14 -3.11
CA LEU A 40 5.05 9.29 -3.61
C LEU A 40 5.32 9.65 -5.06
N ALA A 41 6.53 10.13 -5.37
CA ALA A 41 6.93 10.53 -6.71
C ALA A 41 7.34 9.34 -7.59
N TYR A 42 7.30 9.51 -8.91
CA TYR A 42 7.81 8.52 -9.85
C TYR A 42 9.28 8.15 -9.55
N GLY A 43 9.58 6.85 -9.62
CA GLY A 43 10.90 6.29 -9.31
C GLY A 43 11.17 6.12 -7.82
N ASN A 44 10.37 6.73 -6.94
CA ASN A 44 10.53 6.60 -5.50
C ASN A 44 9.74 5.42 -4.93
N TYR A 45 10.17 4.98 -3.75
CA TYR A 45 9.54 3.92 -2.98
C TYR A 45 9.43 4.29 -1.50
N THR A 46 8.54 3.60 -0.78
CA THR A 46 8.44 3.70 0.68
C THR A 46 9.51 2.87 1.38
N ASP A 47 9.77 3.14 2.65
CA ASP A 47 10.37 2.10 3.50
C ASP A 47 9.45 0.88 3.58
N TYR A 48 10.00 -0.24 4.07
CA TYR A 48 9.20 -1.42 4.40
C TYR A 48 8.33 -1.12 5.62
N MET A 49 7.02 -1.16 5.43
CA MET A 49 6.03 -0.89 6.47
C MET A 49 5.42 -2.21 6.95
N PRO A 50 5.26 -2.39 8.28
CA PRO A 50 4.60 -3.57 8.81
C PRO A 50 3.10 -3.51 8.53
N LEU A 51 2.55 -4.62 8.02
CA LEU A 51 1.12 -4.85 7.89
C LEU A 51 0.79 -6.22 8.47
N ASN A 52 -0.35 -6.30 9.16
CA ASN A 52 -0.82 -7.58 9.69
C ASN A 52 -1.11 -8.55 8.53
N GLU A 53 -1.05 -9.85 8.82
CA GLU A 53 -1.50 -10.84 7.85
C GLU A 53 -2.95 -10.57 7.42
N GLY A 54 -3.24 -10.76 6.13
CA GLY A 54 -4.56 -10.52 5.57
C GLY A 54 -4.51 -10.03 4.14
N THR A 55 -5.69 -9.76 3.58
CA THR A 55 -5.82 -9.22 2.23
C THR A 55 -6.22 -7.75 2.29
N TYR A 56 -5.47 -6.92 1.58
CA TYR A 56 -5.66 -5.48 1.52
C TYR A 56 -6.03 -5.05 0.11
N LYS A 57 -7.06 -4.22 -0.01
CA LYS A 57 -7.31 -3.41 -1.20
C LYS A 57 -6.28 -2.30 -1.22
N ILE A 58 -5.29 -2.41 -2.10
CA ILE A 58 -4.30 -1.37 -2.36
C ILE A 58 -4.85 -0.44 -3.44
N SER A 59 -5.02 0.83 -3.10
CA SER A 59 -5.52 1.85 -4.03
C SER A 59 -4.53 2.99 -4.13
N LEU A 60 -4.21 3.39 -5.35
CA LEU A 60 -3.39 4.54 -5.66
C LEU A 60 -4.29 5.65 -6.18
N TYR A 61 -4.10 6.86 -5.67
CA TYR A 61 -4.81 8.07 -6.07
C TYR A 61 -3.80 9.14 -6.47
N ALA A 62 -4.20 10.08 -7.31
CA ALA A 62 -3.38 11.28 -7.50
C ALA A 62 -3.18 11.99 -6.15
N ALA A 63 -1.98 12.48 -5.88
CA ALA A 63 -1.65 13.07 -4.60
C ALA A 63 -2.59 14.23 -4.25
N GLY A 64 -3.25 14.14 -3.09
CA GLY A 64 -4.23 15.14 -2.65
C GLY A 64 -5.62 15.03 -3.28
N ASP A 65 -5.87 14.10 -4.20
CA ASP A 65 -7.18 13.87 -4.82
C ASP A 65 -7.63 12.41 -4.71
N LYS A 66 -8.52 12.13 -3.76
CA LYS A 66 -9.10 10.80 -3.52
C LYS A 66 -10.40 10.54 -4.32
N SER A 67 -10.74 11.38 -5.31
CA SER A 67 -12.00 11.27 -6.06
C SER A 67 -12.06 10.03 -6.94
N SER A 68 -10.95 9.69 -7.59
CA SER A 68 -10.86 8.55 -8.50
C SER A 68 -9.51 7.83 -8.34
N PRO A 69 -9.53 6.49 -8.17
CA PRO A 69 -8.28 5.74 -8.07
C PRO A 69 -7.63 5.64 -9.44
N VAL A 70 -6.32 5.87 -9.48
CA VAL A 70 -5.45 5.58 -10.63
C VAL A 70 -5.35 4.07 -10.85
N LEU A 71 -5.22 3.32 -9.74
CA LEU A 71 -5.13 1.87 -9.75
C LEU A 71 -5.75 1.31 -8.46
N THR A 72 -6.36 0.14 -8.54
CA THR A 72 -6.78 -0.63 -7.37
C THR A 72 -6.51 -2.11 -7.60
N ASN A 73 -5.91 -2.77 -6.61
CA ASN A 73 -5.64 -4.20 -6.66
C ASN A 73 -5.73 -4.84 -5.26
N MET A 74 -5.94 -6.15 -5.20
CA MET A 74 -5.95 -6.91 -3.96
C MET A 74 -4.55 -7.50 -3.71
N LEU A 75 -4.02 -7.26 -2.51
CA LEU A 75 -2.73 -7.77 -2.07
C LEU A 75 -2.92 -8.64 -0.84
N SER A 76 -2.56 -9.92 -0.93
CA SER A 76 -2.50 -10.81 0.22
C SER A 76 -1.11 -10.75 0.85
N ILE A 77 -1.07 -10.52 2.16
CA ILE A 77 0.13 -10.46 2.98
C ILE A 77 0.06 -11.63 3.96
N LYS A 78 1.11 -12.44 3.99
CA LYS A 78 1.27 -13.48 5.01
C LYS A 78 2.30 -13.05 6.05
N LYS A 79 2.23 -13.71 7.19
CA LYS A 79 3.27 -13.67 8.21
C LYS A 79 4.67 -13.87 7.58
N ASP A 80 5.64 -13.09 8.06
CA ASP A 80 7.06 -13.16 7.69
C ASP A 80 7.36 -12.90 6.20
N GLU A 81 6.38 -12.50 5.39
CA GLU A 81 6.61 -12.06 4.01
C GLU A 81 7.20 -10.65 3.99
N ILE A 82 8.20 -10.43 3.13
CA ILE A 82 8.78 -9.12 2.84
C ILE A 82 8.61 -8.88 1.34
N ILE A 83 7.69 -7.99 0.96
CA ILE A 83 7.28 -7.82 -0.43
C ILE A 83 7.48 -6.37 -0.89
N THR A 84 7.88 -6.21 -2.16
CA THR A 84 7.81 -4.93 -2.86
C THR A 84 6.74 -5.00 -3.91
N VAL A 85 5.77 -4.08 -3.84
CA VAL A 85 4.74 -3.92 -4.85
C VAL A 85 5.11 -2.73 -5.72
N ALA A 86 5.26 -2.97 -7.02
CA ALA A 86 5.51 -1.92 -7.99
C ALA A 86 4.21 -1.60 -8.73
N ALA A 87 3.78 -0.34 -8.71
CA ALA A 87 2.78 0.16 -9.64
C ALA A 87 3.48 0.57 -10.93
N SER A 88 3.23 -0.13 -12.03
CA SER A 88 3.87 0.11 -13.33
C SER A 88 2.86 0.08 -14.47
N GLY A 89 3.16 0.77 -15.57
CA GLY A 89 2.29 0.86 -16.75
C GLY A 89 2.26 2.28 -17.30
N THR A 90 1.16 2.62 -17.97
CA THR A 90 0.92 3.98 -18.50
C THR A 90 -0.51 4.40 -18.19
N LEU A 91 -0.73 5.64 -17.72
CA LEU A 91 -2.04 6.28 -17.83
C LEU A 91 -2.21 6.77 -19.27
N LYS A 92 -2.97 6.04 -20.07
CA LYS A 92 -3.49 6.61 -21.32
C LYS A 92 -4.54 7.66 -20.95
N ILE A 93 -4.10 8.91 -20.83
CA ILE A 93 -4.94 10.10 -20.69
C ILE A 93 -5.37 10.59 -22.07
#